data_AF-A0A1F9LL35-F1
#
_entry.id   AF-A0A1F9LL35-F1
#
_cell.length_a   1.000
_cell.length_b   1.000
_cell.length_c   1.000
_cell.angle_alpha   90.00
_cell.angle_beta   90.00
_cell.angle_gamma   90.00
#
_symmetry.space_group_name_H-M   'P 1'
#
loop_
_entity.id
_entity.type
_entity.pdbx_description
1 polymer ?
#
loop_
_entity_poly.entity_id
_entity_poly.type
_entity_poly.pdbx_seq_one_letter_code
_entity_poly.pdbx_strand_id
1 'polypeptide(L)'
;MNLLAILSNIGFPDILDILLISIVSYQLFIWFWGTKAFKALIGIVALSGVFVLAKAWGLFLTTWVFQILWQVFVILLIILFQKEIRQMLERFNPLKSIGLKHGKLLNTWIPGFSGWAFDAAKKRIGAVVIFEKTDPVSGLITRGIPMECDPQPEILNSIFYKESPLHDGAILIANNKIIKVSCYLPLSTREDLPQEWGTRHRAALGLAEQCDAWILVISEERGEVSFAFDNQVKKVKDEQELSFLLETQVFAEKEPEKNMRQVVLSWFTRRYKIKAAVFGLVFILWLAFAGQQNFEKRIDLPLGYRNVPEGLVVSSPILADISVTCRGLRKDISLLSKENMISSLDLGSAKRGKSFHTITKTNLTLPNDRIDIVHISPARIEVVIEKAPKPDIREKEPGQDKPAAKG
;
A
#
# COMPACT_ATOMS: atom_id res chain seq x y z
N MET A 1 -16.47 4.01 22.29
CA MET A 1 -15.69 2.90 21.67
C MET A 1 -14.54 2.58 22.61
N ASN A 2 -14.50 1.37 23.18
CA ASN A 2 -13.39 0.98 24.05
C ASN A 2 -12.18 0.61 23.19
N LEU A 3 -11.35 1.61 22.85
CA LEU A 3 -10.14 1.45 22.03
C LEU A 3 -9.19 0.36 22.59
N LEU A 4 -9.12 0.23 23.92
CA LEU A 4 -8.32 -0.79 24.61
C LEU A 4 -8.71 -2.23 24.24
N ALA A 5 -10.01 -2.51 24.04
CA ALA A 5 -10.49 -3.84 23.68
C ALA A 5 -10.24 -4.20 22.21
N ILE A 6 -10.10 -3.19 21.34
CA ILE A 6 -9.74 -3.35 19.93
C ILE A 6 -8.23 -3.62 19.83
N LEU A 7 -7.41 -2.86 20.57
CA LEU A 7 -5.97 -3.08 20.62
C LEU A 7 -5.59 -4.45 21.22
N SER A 8 -6.33 -4.94 22.22
CA SER A 8 -6.03 -6.23 22.86
C SER A 8 -6.35 -7.45 21.99
N ASN A 9 -7.11 -7.28 20.90
CA ASN A 9 -7.53 -8.37 20.00
C ASN A 9 -6.99 -8.19 18.57
N ILE A 10 -5.86 -7.48 18.40
CA ILE A 10 -5.20 -7.35 17.10
C ILE A 10 -4.58 -8.71 16.73
N GLY A 11 -5.09 -9.32 15.67
CA GLY A 11 -4.54 -10.55 15.11
C GLY A 11 -3.38 -10.27 14.16
N PHE A 12 -2.61 -11.32 13.83
CA PHE A 12 -1.58 -11.24 12.78
C PHE A 12 -2.11 -10.72 11.42
N PRO A 13 -3.32 -11.10 10.94
CA PRO A 13 -3.88 -10.55 9.70
C PRO A 13 -4.10 -9.03 9.76
N ASP A 14 -4.50 -8.51 10.93
CA ASP A 14 -4.74 -7.08 11.14
C ASP A 14 -3.43 -6.28 10.99
N ILE A 15 -2.32 -6.81 11.51
CA ILE A 15 -0.98 -6.21 11.37
C ILE A 15 -0.52 -6.22 9.91
N LEU A 16 -0.73 -7.34 9.20
CA LEU A 16 -0.35 -7.47 7.79
C LEU A 16 -1.15 -6.49 6.92
N ASP A 17 -2.44 -6.31 7.21
CA ASP A 17 -3.31 -5.38 6.50
C ASP A 17 -2.85 -3.92 6.69
N ILE A 18 -2.60 -3.51 7.94
CA ILE A 18 -2.08 -2.17 8.25
C ILE A 18 -0.74 -1.93 7.53
N LEU A 19 0.17 -2.92 7.54
CA LEU A 19 1.47 -2.82 6.89
C LEU A 19 1.32 -2.64 5.37
N LEU A 20 0.51 -3.49 4.73
CA LEU A 20 0.30 -3.49 3.28
C LEU A 20 -0.33 -2.18 2.83
N ILE A 21 -1.42 -1.77 3.48
CA ILE A 21 -2.11 -0.50 3.17
C ILE A 21 -1.16 0.69 3.41
N SER A 22 -0.32 0.65 4.45
CA SER A 22 0.67 1.72 4.69
C SER A 22 1.71 1.83 3.58
N ILE A 23 2.22 0.71 3.07
CA ILE A 23 3.17 0.70 1.95
C ILE A 23 2.52 1.27 0.68
N VAL A 24 1.32 0.79 0.34
CA VAL A 24 0.58 1.26 -0.84
C VAL A 24 0.24 2.76 -0.70
N SER A 25 -0.26 3.18 0.46
CA SER A 25 -0.61 4.57 0.73
C SER A 25 0.60 5.50 0.65
N TYR A 26 1.76 5.05 1.15
CA TYR A 26 2.99 5.83 1.06
C TYR A 26 3.44 5.99 -0.40
N GLN A 27 3.35 4.92 -1.19
CA GLN A 27 3.69 4.96 -2.61
C GLN A 27 2.77 5.91 -3.39
N LEU A 28 1.46 5.83 -3.14
CA LEU A 28 0.48 6.76 -3.69
C LEU A 28 0.79 8.20 -3.28
N PHE A 29 1.09 8.43 -2.00
CA PHE A 29 1.42 9.76 -1.49
C PHE A 29 2.61 10.39 -2.24
N ILE A 30 3.70 9.65 -2.43
CA ILE A 30 4.87 10.16 -3.18
C ILE A 30 4.47 10.53 -4.62
N TRP A 31 3.61 9.75 -5.27
CA TRP A 31 3.19 10.04 -6.64
C TRP A 31 2.27 11.24 -6.76
N PHE A 32 1.42 11.47 -5.77
CA PHE A 32 0.56 12.65 -5.76
C PHE A 32 1.32 13.90 -5.31
N TRP A 33 2.32 13.78 -4.43
CA TRP A 33 3.01 14.92 -3.84
C TRP A 33 3.59 15.87 -4.89
N GLY A 34 3.28 17.17 -4.78
CA GLY A 34 3.73 18.20 -5.72
C GLY A 34 2.93 18.31 -7.02
N THR A 35 1.98 17.40 -7.29
CA THR A 35 1.12 17.46 -8.47
C THR A 35 -0.12 18.33 -8.27
N LYS A 36 -0.80 18.71 -9.36
CA LYS A 36 -2.12 19.36 -9.30
C LYS A 36 -3.15 18.52 -8.54
N ALA A 37 -3.01 17.20 -8.58
CA ALA A 37 -3.86 16.27 -7.83
C ALA A 37 -3.72 16.41 -6.31
N PHE A 38 -2.54 16.77 -5.80
CA PHE A 38 -2.36 17.01 -4.37
C PHE A 38 -3.15 18.23 -3.89
N LYS A 39 -3.15 19.32 -4.67
CA LYS A 39 -3.96 20.52 -4.35
C LYS A 39 -5.46 20.19 -4.36
N ALA A 40 -5.91 19.38 -5.31
CA ALA A 40 -7.29 18.92 -5.35
C ALA A 40 -7.66 18.03 -4.16
N LEU A 41 -6.77 17.13 -3.74
CA LEU A 41 -6.98 16.29 -2.55
C LEU A 41 -7.21 17.14 -1.29
N ILE A 42 -6.42 18.19 -1.10
CA ILE A 42 -6.63 19.16 -0.01
C ILE A 42 -8.02 19.79 -0.11
N GLY A 43 -8.43 20.21 -1.31
CA GLY A 43 -9.76 20.74 -1.57
C GLY A 43 -10.89 19.75 -1.23
N ILE A 44 -10.73 18.47 -1.56
CA ILE A 44 -11.70 17.40 -1.25
C ILE A 44 -11.84 17.21 0.26
N VAL A 45 -10.72 17.17 0.99
CA VAL A 45 -10.73 17.03 2.45
C VAL A 45 -11.40 18.24 3.10
N ALA A 46 -11.10 19.45 2.65
CA ALA A 46 -11.75 20.67 3.13
C ALA A 46 -13.27 20.64 2.87
N LEU A 47 -13.68 20.30 1.64
CA LEU A 47 -15.09 20.19 1.25
C LEU A 47 -15.83 19.13 2.08
N SER A 48 -15.18 17.99 2.32
CA SER A 48 -15.71 16.91 3.17
C SER A 48 -15.87 17.35 4.62
N GLY A 49 -14.93 18.15 5.14
CA GLY A 49 -15.03 18.76 6.47
C GLY A 49 -16.26 19.66 6.60
N VAL A 50 -16.50 20.54 5.61
CA VAL A 50 -17.70 21.39 5.59
C VAL A 50 -18.98 20.54 5.53
N PHE A 51 -19.00 19.48 4.73
CA PHE A 51 -20.13 18.57 4.66
C PHE A 51 -20.42 17.87 6.01
N VAL A 52 -19.38 17.38 6.69
CA VAL A 52 -19.52 16.74 8.01
C VAL A 52 -20.05 17.74 9.04
N LEU A 53 -19.55 18.99 9.04
CA LEU A 53 -20.06 20.05 9.91
C LEU A 53 -21.52 20.37 9.63
N ALA A 54 -21.90 20.50 8.35
CA ALA A 54 -23.29 20.75 7.96
C ALA A 54 -24.23 19.62 8.43
N LYS A 55 -23.79 18.36 8.29
CA LYS A 55 -24.54 17.20 8.79
C LYS A 55 -24.62 17.18 10.31
N ALA A 56 -23.53 17.50 11.00
CA ALA A 56 -23.47 17.53 12.47
C ALA A 56 -24.39 18.61 13.06
N TRP A 57 -24.53 19.76 12.40
CA TRP A 57 -25.44 20.83 12.79
C TRP A 57 -26.88 20.67 12.26
N GLY A 58 -27.17 19.60 11.52
CA GLY A 58 -28.52 19.34 11.01
C GLY A 58 -28.97 20.30 9.90
N LEU A 59 -28.04 20.89 9.15
CA LEU A 59 -28.34 21.79 8.03
C LEU A 59 -28.88 21.00 6.83
N PHE A 60 -30.18 20.70 6.83
CA PHE A 60 -30.83 19.84 5.83
C PHE A 60 -30.55 20.27 4.38
N LEU A 61 -30.83 21.54 4.05
CA LEU A 61 -30.68 22.05 2.68
C LEU A 61 -29.21 22.01 2.22
N THR A 62 -28.29 22.38 3.11
CA THR A 62 -26.84 22.31 2.84
C THR A 62 -26.40 20.87 2.59
N THR A 63 -26.76 19.93 3.47
CA THR A 63 -26.44 18.51 3.30
C THR A 63 -27.00 17.96 1.99
N TRP A 64 -28.23 18.31 1.64
CA TRP A 64 -28.87 17.90 0.38
C TRP A 64 -28.14 18.46 -0.86
N VAL A 65 -27.78 19.75 -0.85
CA VAL A 65 -26.99 20.37 -1.93
C VAL A 65 -25.63 19.68 -2.07
N PHE A 66 -24.92 19.44 -0.96
CA PHE A 66 -23.64 18.74 -0.99
C PHE A 66 -23.76 17.32 -1.55
N GLN A 67 -24.85 16.60 -1.31
CA GLN A 67 -25.08 15.26 -1.88
C GLN A 67 -25.16 15.31 -3.42
N ILE A 68 -25.87 16.29 -3.97
CA ILE A 68 -25.97 16.49 -5.43
C ILE A 68 -24.62 16.91 -5.99
N LEU A 69 -23.97 17.90 -5.35
CA LEU A 69 -22.65 18.36 -5.75
C LEU A 69 -21.62 17.24 -5.73
N TRP A 70 -21.69 16.31 -4.76
CA TRP A 70 -20.78 15.17 -4.69
C TRP A 70 -20.86 14.27 -5.93
N GLN A 71 -22.06 14.02 -6.46
CA GLN A 71 -22.24 13.23 -7.68
C GLN A 71 -21.60 13.90 -8.90
N VAL A 72 -21.87 15.20 -9.10
CA VAL A 72 -21.27 15.98 -10.20
C VAL A 72 -19.76 16.09 -10.05
N PHE A 73 -19.29 16.27 -8.82
CA PHE A 73 -17.88 16.39 -8.48
C PHE A 73 -17.10 15.13 -8.83
N VAL A 74 -17.62 13.93 -8.55
CA VAL A 74 -16.96 12.66 -8.92
C VAL A 74 -16.76 12.57 -10.44
N ILE A 75 -17.76 12.95 -11.24
CA ILE A 75 -17.66 12.94 -12.71
C ILE A 75 -16.60 13.97 -13.16
N LEU A 76 -16.66 15.20 -12.65
CA LEU A 76 -15.69 16.25 -12.95
C LEU A 76 -14.26 15.82 -12.58
N LEU A 77 -14.11 15.16 -11.43
CA LEU A 77 -12.84 14.65 -10.93
C LEU A 77 -12.24 13.63 -11.91
N ILE A 78 -13.03 12.66 -12.40
CA ILE A 78 -12.57 11.68 -13.40
C ILE A 78 -12.10 12.38 -14.68
N ILE A 79 -12.87 13.35 -15.18
CA ILE A 79 -12.54 14.10 -16.40
C ILE A 79 -11.24 14.91 -16.20
N LEU A 80 -11.12 15.59 -15.07
CA LEU A 80 -9.97 16.44 -14.75
C LEU A 80 -8.70 15.60 -14.54
N PHE A 81 -8.81 14.43 -13.90
CA PHE A 81 -7.68 13.53 -13.62
C PHE A 81 -7.39 12.50 -14.71
N GLN A 82 -8.10 12.54 -15.84
CA GLN A 82 -7.91 11.55 -16.91
C GLN A 82 -6.44 11.51 -17.39
N LYS A 83 -5.78 12.66 -17.46
CA LYS A 83 -4.37 12.77 -17.90
C LYS A 83 -3.41 12.19 -16.85
N GLU A 84 -3.64 12.48 -15.58
CA GLU A 84 -2.83 12.00 -14.46
C GLU A 84 -2.94 10.48 -14.31
N ILE A 85 -4.16 9.92 -14.41
CA ILE A 85 -4.37 8.45 -14.39
C ILE A 85 -3.59 7.79 -15.53
N ARG A 86 -3.64 8.37 -16.74
CA ARG A 86 -2.89 7.87 -17.89
C ARG A 86 -1.37 7.91 -17.62
N GLN A 87 -0.85 9.04 -17.16
CA GLN A 87 0.58 9.17 -16.84
C GLN A 87 1.02 8.20 -15.74
N MET A 88 0.17 7.93 -14.75
CA MET A 88 0.44 6.94 -13.71
C MET A 88 0.55 5.54 -14.29
N LEU A 89 -0.42 5.12 -15.11
CA LEU A 89 -0.43 3.81 -15.77
C LEU A 89 0.79 3.63 -16.69
N GLU A 90 1.20 4.68 -17.39
CA GLU A 90 2.41 4.68 -18.23
C GLU A 90 3.70 4.51 -17.41
N ARG A 91 3.76 5.12 -16.21
CA ARG A 91 4.89 4.97 -15.27
C ARG A 91 4.91 3.60 -14.60
N PHE A 92 3.75 3.00 -14.39
CA PHE A 92 3.57 1.62 -13.94
C PHE A 92 3.81 0.63 -15.08
N ASN A 93 5.04 0.57 -15.59
CA ASN A 93 5.46 -0.58 -16.36
C ASN A 93 6.20 -1.56 -15.43
N PRO A 94 5.52 -2.55 -14.80
CA PRO A 94 6.15 -3.49 -13.87
C PRO A 94 7.34 -4.23 -14.50
N LEU A 95 7.35 -4.38 -15.83
CA LEU A 95 8.45 -4.99 -16.58
C LEU A 95 9.75 -4.16 -16.54
N LYS A 96 9.69 -2.85 -16.32
CA LYS A 96 10.89 -2.00 -16.12
C LYS A 96 11.47 -2.14 -14.71
N SER A 97 10.64 -2.47 -13.71
CA SER A 97 11.05 -2.64 -12.31
C SER A 97 11.50 -4.07 -11.97
N ILE A 98 11.19 -5.05 -12.83
CA ILE A 98 11.60 -6.47 -12.68
C ILE A 98 13.09 -6.68 -13.00
N GLY A 99 13.81 -5.63 -13.43
CA GLY A 99 15.28 -5.67 -13.35
C GLY A 99 15.88 -6.83 -14.14
N LEU A 100 15.45 -7.03 -15.39
CA LEU A 100 16.40 -7.44 -16.42
C LEU A 100 17.39 -6.27 -16.57
N LYS A 101 18.28 -6.16 -15.59
CA LYS A 101 19.46 -5.31 -15.63
C LYS A 101 20.17 -5.73 -16.91
N HIS A 102 20.07 -4.89 -17.93
CA HIS A 102 21.08 -4.89 -18.97
C HIS A 102 22.42 -4.81 -18.24
N GLY A 103 23.29 -5.79 -18.52
CA GLY A 103 24.55 -5.99 -17.82
C GLY A 103 25.37 -4.71 -17.76
N LYS A 104 26.28 -4.66 -16.78
CA LYS A 104 27.32 -3.64 -16.60
C LYS A 104 27.72 -2.98 -17.94
N LEU A 105 27.07 -1.89 -18.30
CA LEU A 105 27.59 -1.01 -19.33
C LEU A 105 28.58 -0.14 -18.59
N LEU A 106 29.85 -0.57 -18.64
CA LEU A 106 30.97 0.32 -18.38
C LEU A 106 30.68 1.63 -19.12
N ASN A 107 30.72 2.75 -18.41
CA ASN A 107 30.44 4.07 -18.98
C ASN A 107 31.59 4.53 -19.89
N THR A 108 31.86 3.77 -20.95
CA THR A 108 32.98 3.98 -21.89
C THR A 108 32.91 5.32 -22.60
N TRP A 109 31.74 5.96 -22.62
CA TRP A 109 31.53 7.28 -23.21
C TRP A 109 31.98 8.44 -22.32
N ILE A 110 32.12 8.27 -20.99
CA ILE A 110 32.42 9.39 -20.07
C ILE A 110 33.71 10.13 -20.44
N PRO A 111 34.84 9.46 -20.73
CA PRO A 111 36.06 10.15 -21.14
C PRO A 111 35.85 10.96 -22.42
N GLY A 112 35.24 10.37 -23.45
CA GLY A 112 34.94 11.05 -24.72
C GLY A 112 34.01 12.25 -24.53
N PHE A 113 32.96 12.11 -23.73
CA PHE A 113 32.04 13.19 -23.39
C PHE A 113 32.75 14.32 -22.62
N SER A 114 33.64 13.98 -21.70
CA SER A 114 34.35 14.97 -20.89
C SER A 114 35.33 15.78 -21.75
N GLY A 115 36.08 15.13 -22.64
CA GLY A 115 36.92 15.80 -23.62
C GLY A 115 36.10 16.69 -24.56
N TRP A 116 34.97 16.18 -25.05
CA TRP A 116 34.02 16.97 -25.85
C TRP A 116 33.55 18.22 -25.10
N ALA A 117 33.17 18.11 -23.83
CA ALA A 117 32.65 19.24 -23.05
C ALA A 117 33.68 20.36 -22.93
N PHE A 118 34.95 20.03 -22.65
CA PHE A 118 36.01 21.03 -22.58
C PHE A 118 36.40 21.60 -23.95
N ASP A 119 36.32 20.81 -25.02
CA ASP A 119 36.54 21.31 -26.37
C ASP A 119 35.40 22.23 -26.84
N ALA A 120 34.15 21.91 -26.50
CA ALA A 120 32.99 22.78 -26.71
C ALA A 120 33.16 24.09 -25.94
N ALA A 121 33.63 24.03 -24.70
CA ALA A 121 33.90 25.20 -23.87
C ALA A 121 35.00 26.10 -24.47
N LYS A 122 36.11 25.53 -24.95
CA LYS A 122 37.18 26.27 -25.67
C LYS A 122 36.64 26.95 -26.93
N LYS A 123 35.74 26.29 -27.66
CA LYS A 123 35.06 26.81 -28.86
C LYS A 123 33.89 27.74 -28.54
N ARG A 124 33.59 27.99 -27.25
CA ARG A 124 32.47 28.81 -26.78
C ARG A 124 31.11 28.33 -27.31
N ILE A 125 30.95 27.02 -27.44
CA ILE A 125 29.68 26.38 -27.79
C ILE A 125 28.90 26.14 -26.51
N GLY A 126 27.74 26.80 -26.39
CA GLY A 126 26.86 26.64 -25.24
C GLY A 126 26.12 25.31 -25.24
N ALA A 127 26.07 24.64 -24.10
CA ALA A 127 25.37 23.36 -23.96
C ALA A 127 24.72 23.22 -22.59
N VAL A 128 23.62 22.47 -22.52
CA VAL A 128 22.98 22.06 -21.27
C VAL A 128 22.71 20.55 -21.34
N VAL A 129 23.22 19.80 -20.38
CA VAL A 129 23.11 18.34 -20.32
C VAL A 129 22.56 17.93 -18.97
N ILE A 130 21.40 17.29 -18.97
CA ILE A 130 20.74 16.77 -17.78
C ILE A 130 21.16 15.32 -17.59
N PHE A 131 21.67 14.98 -16.42
CA PHE A 131 21.90 13.62 -15.98
C PHE A 131 20.83 13.21 -14.96
N GLU A 132 19.91 12.34 -15.39
CA GLU A 132 18.86 11.81 -14.52
C GLU A 132 19.45 10.84 -13.49
N LYS A 133 19.06 11.01 -12.23
CA LYS A 133 19.47 10.16 -11.10
C LYS A 133 18.31 9.32 -10.59
N THR A 134 17.83 9.61 -9.36
CA THR A 134 16.76 8.82 -8.73
C THR A 134 15.40 9.34 -9.12
N ASP A 135 15.25 10.67 -9.14
CA ASP A 135 13.99 11.32 -9.42
C ASP A 135 13.82 11.47 -10.93
N PRO A 136 12.70 11.00 -11.51
CA PRO A 136 12.47 11.09 -12.94
C PRO A 136 12.29 12.56 -13.35
N VAL A 137 13.07 13.01 -14.33
CA VAL A 137 13.08 14.41 -14.76
C VAL A 137 11.99 14.72 -15.79
N SER A 138 11.44 13.69 -16.44
CA SER A 138 10.43 13.79 -17.50
C SER A 138 9.20 14.67 -17.21
N GLY A 139 8.80 14.81 -15.93
CA GLY A 139 7.67 15.65 -15.53
C GLY A 139 8.02 17.12 -15.30
N LEU A 140 9.31 17.45 -15.21
CA LEU A 140 9.82 18.80 -14.95
C LEU A 140 10.28 19.49 -16.25
N ILE A 141 10.69 18.70 -17.23
CA ILE A 141 11.08 19.20 -18.56
C ILE A 141 9.86 19.29 -19.48
N THR A 142 9.87 20.28 -20.37
CA THR A 142 8.84 20.47 -21.41
C THR A 142 9.43 20.32 -22.81
N ARG A 143 8.57 19.98 -23.79
CA ARG A 143 8.95 19.62 -25.16
C ARG A 143 9.93 18.41 -25.21
N GLY A 144 11.04 18.56 -25.93
CA GLY A 144 12.02 17.52 -26.21
C GLY A 144 11.67 16.62 -27.38
N ILE A 145 12.63 16.37 -28.26
CA ILE A 145 12.56 15.39 -29.34
C ILE A 145 13.16 14.07 -28.82
N PRO A 146 12.42 12.95 -28.86
CA PRO A 146 12.96 11.66 -28.45
C PRO A 146 14.11 11.25 -29.38
N MET A 147 15.24 10.90 -28.79
CA MET A 147 16.43 10.44 -29.50
C MET A 147 17.17 9.48 -28.57
N GLU A 148 17.26 8.22 -28.95
CA GLU A 148 17.98 7.20 -28.18
C GLU A 148 19.33 6.88 -28.84
N CYS A 149 20.41 7.39 -28.25
CA CYS A 149 21.77 7.15 -28.73
C CYS A 149 22.80 7.28 -27.61
N ASP A 150 24.00 6.76 -27.85
CA ASP A 150 25.12 6.94 -26.93
C ASP A 150 25.65 8.39 -27.03
N PRO A 151 26.04 9.01 -25.91
CA PRO A 151 26.53 10.39 -25.87
C PRO A 151 27.98 10.49 -26.39
N GLN A 152 28.18 10.16 -27.66
CA GLN A 152 29.47 10.24 -28.34
C GLN A 152 29.78 11.68 -28.79
N PRO A 153 31.06 12.10 -28.83
CA PRO A 153 31.46 13.45 -29.23
C PRO A 153 30.87 13.93 -30.57
N GLU A 154 30.79 13.06 -31.57
CA GLU A 154 30.27 13.36 -32.91
C GLU A 154 28.77 13.72 -32.88
N ILE A 155 28.01 12.99 -32.06
CA ILE A 155 26.58 13.22 -31.85
C ILE A 155 26.38 14.55 -31.10
N LEU A 156 27.15 14.78 -30.05
CA LEU A 156 27.05 15.99 -29.23
C LEU A 156 27.42 17.24 -30.04
N ASN A 157 28.47 17.17 -30.87
CA ASN A 157 28.81 18.24 -31.81
C ASN A 157 27.67 18.53 -32.79
N SER A 158 26.99 17.49 -33.30
CA SER A 158 25.87 17.66 -34.22
C SER A 158 24.63 18.26 -33.56
N ILE A 159 24.37 17.90 -32.29
CA ILE A 159 23.26 18.45 -31.51
C ILE A 159 23.49 19.92 -31.21
N PHE A 160 24.65 20.27 -30.66
CA PHE A 160 24.97 21.64 -30.21
C PHE A 160 25.56 22.53 -31.30
N TYR A 161 25.54 22.10 -32.56
CA TYR A 161 25.91 22.94 -33.69
C TYR A 161 24.93 24.11 -33.83
N LYS A 162 25.42 25.33 -33.97
CA LYS A 162 24.61 26.57 -33.88
C LYS A 162 23.43 26.65 -34.85
N GLU A 163 23.56 26.06 -36.04
CA GLU A 163 22.48 26.07 -37.04
C GLU A 163 21.60 24.79 -36.97
N SER A 164 21.94 23.84 -36.10
CA SER A 164 21.18 22.60 -35.94
C SER A 164 19.85 22.91 -35.26
N PRO A 165 18.69 22.42 -35.74
CA PRO A 165 17.43 22.62 -35.04
C PRO A 165 17.41 21.97 -33.65
N LEU A 166 18.40 21.11 -33.32
CA LEU A 166 18.50 20.41 -32.05
C LEU A 166 19.24 21.19 -30.95
N HIS A 167 19.95 22.27 -31.29
CA HIS A 167 20.86 22.96 -30.35
C HIS A 167 20.14 23.77 -29.27
N ASP A 168 18.88 24.15 -29.52
CA ASP A 168 18.09 24.93 -28.58
C ASP A 168 17.53 24.04 -27.46
N GLY A 169 17.90 24.34 -26.22
CA GLY A 169 17.51 23.60 -25.03
C GLY A 169 18.57 22.61 -24.55
N ALA A 170 18.13 21.65 -23.73
CA ALA A 170 19.01 20.67 -23.10
C ALA A 170 18.83 19.27 -23.67
N ILE A 171 19.87 18.45 -23.51
CA ILE A 171 19.76 17.01 -23.70
C ILE A 171 19.50 16.32 -22.36
N LEU A 172 18.76 15.21 -22.39
CA LEU A 172 18.50 14.35 -21.24
C LEU A 172 19.26 13.03 -21.43
N ILE A 173 20.18 12.75 -20.52
CA ILE A 173 20.87 11.47 -20.42
C ILE A 173 20.28 10.68 -19.25
N ALA A 174 19.77 9.48 -19.54
CA ALA A 174 19.26 8.54 -18.56
C ALA A 174 19.60 7.11 -18.98
N ASN A 175 19.90 6.24 -18.01
CA ASN A 175 20.36 4.87 -18.29
C ASN A 175 21.53 4.81 -19.28
N ASN A 176 22.51 5.71 -19.12
CA ASN A 176 23.73 5.82 -19.93
C ASN A 176 23.51 6.16 -21.41
N LYS A 177 22.31 6.62 -21.78
CA LYS A 177 21.96 7.04 -23.14
C LYS A 177 21.33 8.42 -23.14
N ILE A 178 21.52 9.15 -24.23
CA ILE A 178 20.65 10.28 -24.56
C ILE A 178 19.25 9.70 -24.81
N ILE A 179 18.21 10.27 -24.19
CA ILE A 179 16.81 9.86 -24.36
C ILE A 179 16.00 10.95 -25.06
N LYS A 180 16.35 12.22 -24.82
CA LYS A 180 15.73 13.38 -25.45
C LYS A 180 16.75 14.48 -25.71
N VAL A 181 16.50 15.25 -26.75
CA VAL A 181 17.24 16.49 -27.07
C VAL A 181 16.26 17.66 -27.14
N SER A 182 16.75 18.89 -27.08
CA SER A 182 15.93 20.12 -27.16
C SER A 182 14.83 20.22 -26.09
N CYS A 183 15.16 19.81 -24.86
CA CYS A 183 14.30 19.91 -23.69
C CYS A 183 14.35 21.32 -23.10
N TYR A 184 13.21 21.87 -22.71
CA TYR A 184 13.15 23.10 -21.92
C TYR A 184 13.04 22.80 -20.43
N LEU A 185 13.81 23.56 -19.65
CA LEU A 185 13.89 23.44 -18.20
C LEU A 185 13.17 24.62 -17.54
N PRO A 186 12.66 24.44 -16.31
CA PRO A 186 12.21 25.56 -15.49
C PRO A 186 13.39 26.49 -15.16
N LEU A 187 13.15 27.80 -15.17
CA LEU A 187 14.13 28.80 -14.74
C LEU A 187 14.04 29.00 -13.22
N SER A 188 15.19 29.13 -12.56
CA SER A 188 15.23 29.56 -11.16
C SER A 188 14.68 30.99 -11.05
N THR A 189 13.89 31.21 -10.00
CA THR A 189 13.28 32.52 -9.67
C THR A 189 14.09 33.29 -8.62
N ARG A 190 15.25 32.77 -8.24
CA ARG A 190 16.15 33.40 -7.27
C ARG A 190 16.69 34.74 -7.80
N GLU A 191 16.60 35.76 -6.96
CA GLU A 191 17.11 37.10 -7.24
C GLU A 191 18.58 37.26 -6.86
N ASP A 192 19.10 36.39 -5.98
CA ASP A 192 20.47 36.40 -5.47
C ASP A 192 21.50 35.72 -6.40
N LEU A 193 21.16 35.57 -7.68
CA LEU A 193 22.03 34.91 -8.66
C LEU A 193 23.03 35.87 -9.29
N PRO A 194 24.27 35.43 -9.57
CA PRO A 194 25.26 36.26 -10.25
C PRO A 194 24.72 36.86 -11.56
N GLN A 195 24.98 38.16 -11.76
CA GLN A 195 24.44 38.89 -12.91
C GLN A 195 24.97 38.37 -14.26
N GLU A 196 26.17 37.79 -14.23
CA GLU A 196 26.84 37.11 -15.34
C GLU A 196 26.17 35.78 -15.75
N TRP A 197 25.21 35.26 -14.98
CA TRP A 197 24.54 34.01 -15.33
C TRP A 197 23.38 34.24 -16.32
N GLY A 198 23.63 33.81 -17.55
CA GLY A 198 22.63 33.73 -18.60
C GLY A 198 21.53 32.68 -18.35
N THR A 199 20.60 32.59 -19.29
CA THR A 199 19.39 31.75 -19.19
C THR A 199 19.69 30.26 -18.98
N ARG A 200 20.76 29.72 -19.59
CA ARG A 200 21.16 28.30 -19.41
C ARG A 200 21.56 27.97 -17.98
N HIS A 201 22.30 28.85 -17.31
CA HIS A 201 22.68 28.65 -15.91
C HIS A 201 21.45 28.71 -14.99
N ARG A 202 20.55 29.68 -15.23
CA ARG A 202 19.29 29.81 -14.48
C ARG A 202 18.35 28.63 -14.70
N ALA A 203 18.32 28.08 -15.93
CA ALA A 203 17.57 26.89 -16.29
C ALA A 203 18.11 25.63 -15.59
N ALA A 204 19.42 25.46 -15.59
CA ALA A 204 20.07 24.36 -14.90
C ALA A 204 19.83 24.41 -13.40
N LEU A 205 19.95 25.59 -12.77
CA LEU A 205 19.66 25.75 -11.36
C LEU A 205 18.17 25.52 -11.05
N GLY A 206 17.26 26.06 -11.86
CA GLY A 206 15.81 25.90 -11.65
C GLY A 206 15.35 24.44 -11.72
N LEU A 207 16.03 23.61 -12.50
CA LEU A 207 15.81 22.16 -12.49
C LEU A 207 16.45 21.49 -11.26
N ALA A 208 17.69 21.84 -10.91
CA ALA A 208 18.40 21.31 -9.74
C ALA A 208 17.72 21.64 -8.40
N GLU A 209 16.89 22.68 -8.35
CA GLU A 209 16.05 23.04 -7.19
C GLU A 209 14.88 22.06 -6.97
N GLN A 210 14.44 21.36 -8.02
CA GLN A 210 13.21 20.55 -8.01
C GLN A 210 13.47 19.04 -8.00
N CYS A 211 14.67 18.59 -8.34
CA CYS A 211 15.05 17.17 -8.34
C CYS A 211 16.53 16.93 -8.02
N ASP A 212 16.91 15.66 -7.85
CA ASP A 212 18.28 15.25 -7.55
C ASP A 212 19.19 15.14 -8.79
N ALA A 213 18.76 15.65 -9.95
CA ALA A 213 19.52 15.60 -11.19
C ALA A 213 20.79 16.47 -11.13
N TRP A 214 21.81 16.05 -11.87
CA TRP A 214 23.00 16.86 -12.10
C TRP A 214 22.91 17.47 -13.50
N ILE A 215 23.04 18.78 -13.61
CA ILE A 215 22.92 19.48 -14.88
C ILE A 215 24.26 20.12 -15.22
N LEU A 216 24.91 19.64 -16.26
CA LEU A 216 26.11 20.28 -16.81
C LEU A 216 25.69 21.47 -17.69
N VAL A 217 26.37 22.59 -17.49
CA VAL A 217 26.22 23.80 -18.29
C VAL A 217 27.59 24.18 -18.85
N ILE A 218 27.62 24.42 -20.16
CA ILE A 218 28.77 24.99 -20.85
C ILE A 218 28.40 26.42 -21.25
N SER A 219 29.17 27.40 -20.77
CA SER A 219 28.91 28.82 -21.04
C SER A 219 29.39 29.21 -22.44
N GLU A 220 28.50 29.69 -23.30
CA GLU A 220 28.88 30.26 -24.61
C GLU A 220 29.66 31.58 -24.45
N GLU A 221 29.38 32.37 -23.41
CA GLU A 221 30.07 33.64 -23.21
C GLU A 221 31.47 33.45 -22.61
N ARG A 222 31.59 32.60 -21.58
CA ARG A 222 32.82 32.48 -20.78
C ARG A 222 33.67 31.26 -21.12
N GLY A 223 33.14 30.30 -21.87
CA GLY A 223 33.83 29.03 -22.15
C GLY A 223 34.09 28.22 -20.87
N GLU A 224 33.20 28.30 -19.90
CA GLU A 224 33.31 27.61 -18.62
C GLU A 224 32.37 26.42 -18.55
N VAL A 225 32.86 25.34 -17.93
CA VAL A 225 32.07 24.13 -17.65
C VAL A 225 31.68 24.14 -16.17
N SER A 226 30.38 24.01 -15.88
CA SER A 226 29.86 24.01 -14.51
C SER A 226 28.76 22.97 -14.33
N PHE A 227 28.61 22.45 -13.12
CA PHE A 227 27.46 21.64 -12.74
C PHE A 227 26.51 22.45 -11.86
N ALA A 228 25.21 22.36 -12.14
CA ALA A 228 24.15 22.73 -11.21
C ALA A 228 23.56 21.45 -10.58
N PHE A 229 23.56 21.40 -9.25
CA PHE A 229 23.00 20.30 -8.45
C PHE A 229 22.75 20.80 -7.04
N ASP A 230 21.79 20.21 -6.32
CA ASP A 230 21.51 20.51 -4.91
C ASP A 230 21.44 22.02 -4.59
N ASN A 231 20.76 22.77 -5.46
CA ASN A 231 20.57 24.22 -5.35
C ASN A 231 21.87 25.06 -5.35
N GLN A 232 22.96 24.53 -5.89
CA GLN A 232 24.24 25.23 -6.07
C GLN A 232 24.80 25.01 -7.48
N VAL A 233 25.70 25.90 -7.90
CA VAL A 233 26.46 25.76 -9.15
C VAL A 233 27.94 25.69 -8.81
N LYS A 234 28.62 24.63 -9.26
CA LYS A 234 30.05 24.41 -9.06
C LYS A 234 30.76 24.34 -10.41
N LYS A 235 31.78 25.17 -10.58
CA LYS A 235 32.67 25.12 -11.76
C LYS A 235 33.53 23.87 -11.73
N VAL A 236 33.72 23.25 -12.90
CA VAL A 236 34.60 22.10 -13.12
C VAL A 236 35.90 22.60 -13.73
N LYS A 237 37.05 22.18 -13.18
CA LYS A 237 38.36 22.73 -13.55
C LYS A 237 38.88 22.16 -14.87
N ASP A 238 38.79 20.86 -15.03
CA ASP A 238 39.37 20.13 -16.16
C ASP A 238 38.57 18.86 -16.51
N GLU A 239 38.94 18.25 -17.64
CA GLU A 239 38.33 17.05 -18.19
C GLU A 239 38.41 15.86 -17.22
N GLN A 240 39.50 15.77 -16.45
CA GLN A 240 39.73 14.73 -15.46
C GLN A 240 38.75 14.88 -14.29
N GLU A 241 38.57 16.09 -13.75
CA GLU A 241 37.59 16.38 -12.69
C GLU A 241 36.18 16.08 -13.19
N LEU A 242 35.84 16.44 -14.44
CA LEU A 242 34.53 16.13 -15.02
C LEU A 242 34.27 14.63 -15.09
N SER A 243 35.23 13.86 -15.64
CA SER A 243 35.13 12.40 -15.74
C SER A 243 34.96 11.77 -14.37
N PHE A 244 35.79 12.19 -13.40
CA PHE A 244 35.74 11.72 -12.03
C PHE A 244 34.39 12.03 -11.35
N LEU A 245 33.86 13.25 -11.50
CA LEU A 245 32.56 13.63 -10.94
C LEU A 245 31.41 12.84 -11.59
N LEU A 246 31.46 12.62 -12.90
CA LEU A 246 30.46 11.81 -13.60
C LEU A 246 30.49 10.35 -13.11
N GLU A 247 31.67 9.76 -12.97
CA GLU A 247 31.80 8.37 -12.49
C GLU A 247 31.44 8.21 -11.02
N THR A 248 31.81 9.15 -10.14
CA THR A 248 31.68 8.98 -8.68
C THR A 248 30.42 9.59 -8.07
N GLN A 249 29.83 10.63 -8.68
CA GLN A 249 28.69 11.35 -8.11
C GLN A 249 27.42 11.19 -8.95
N VAL A 250 27.54 11.10 -10.27
CA VAL A 250 26.39 11.04 -11.19
C VAL A 250 26.01 9.59 -11.47
N PHE A 251 26.95 8.81 -11.98
CA PHE A 251 26.78 7.42 -12.39
C PHE A 251 27.42 6.42 -11.44
N ALA A 252 27.78 6.88 -10.23
CA ALA A 252 28.37 6.03 -9.20
C ALA A 252 27.63 4.70 -9.16
N GLU A 253 28.34 3.64 -9.58
CA GLU A 253 27.87 2.30 -9.33
C GLU A 253 27.67 2.24 -7.82
N LYS A 254 26.41 2.08 -7.39
CA LYS A 254 26.20 1.50 -6.07
C LYS A 254 26.88 0.16 -6.14
N GLU A 255 28.10 0.07 -5.60
CA GLU A 255 28.78 -1.21 -5.46
C GLU A 255 27.77 -2.23 -4.92
N PRO A 256 27.77 -3.47 -5.43
CA PRO A 256 26.89 -4.52 -4.97
C PRO A 256 27.40 -5.06 -3.62
N GLU A 257 27.61 -4.19 -2.64
CA GLU A 257 27.82 -4.55 -1.24
C GLU A 257 26.98 -3.65 -0.33
N LYS A 258 25.65 -3.76 -0.46
CA LYS A 258 24.78 -3.44 0.67
C LYS A 258 23.95 -4.65 1.00
N ASN A 259 24.32 -5.30 2.12
CA ASN A 259 23.51 -6.25 2.84
C ASN A 259 22.04 -5.84 2.78
N MET A 260 21.13 -6.78 2.51
CA MET A 260 19.67 -6.59 2.46
C MET A 260 19.18 -5.67 3.60
N ARG A 261 19.80 -5.79 4.78
CA ARG A 261 19.56 -4.94 5.97
C ARG A 261 19.84 -3.45 5.74
N GLN A 262 20.92 -3.03 5.08
CA GLN A 262 21.23 -1.62 4.84
C GLN A 262 20.38 -0.98 3.73
N VAL A 263 19.96 -1.76 2.73
CA VAL A 263 18.97 -1.30 1.74
C VAL A 263 17.62 -1.09 2.40
N VAL A 264 17.20 -2.02 3.26
CA VAL A 264 15.98 -1.88 4.07
C VAL A 264 16.11 -0.72 5.06
N LEU A 265 17.24 -0.57 5.76
CA LEU A 265 17.45 0.53 6.72
C LEU A 265 17.48 1.89 6.02
N SER A 266 18.18 2.05 4.89
CA SER A 266 18.19 3.33 4.15
C SER A 266 16.83 3.66 3.52
N TRP A 267 16.06 2.63 3.14
CA TRP A 267 14.65 2.78 2.78
C TRP A 267 13.83 3.25 3.98
N PHE A 268 14.05 2.70 5.19
CA PHE A 268 13.33 3.10 6.41
C PHE A 268 13.75 4.47 6.97
N THR A 269 15.01 4.89 6.83
CA THR A 269 15.52 6.15 7.40
C THR A 269 15.32 7.37 6.50
N ARG A 270 15.20 7.19 5.18
CA ARG A 270 14.94 8.31 4.24
C ARG A 270 13.48 8.76 4.35
N ARG A 271 13.26 10.05 4.67
CA ARG A 271 11.93 10.68 4.83
C ARG A 271 11.02 9.97 5.86
N TYR A 272 11.59 9.45 6.96
CA TYR A 272 10.84 8.71 7.99
C TYR A 272 9.63 9.49 8.55
N LYS A 273 9.71 10.83 8.63
CA LYS A 273 8.60 11.69 9.09
C LYS A 273 7.34 11.52 8.23
N ILE A 274 7.51 11.42 6.91
CA ILE A 274 6.39 11.23 5.97
C ILE A 274 5.85 9.81 6.10
N LYS A 275 6.73 8.81 6.20
CA LYS A 275 6.32 7.41 6.40
C LYS A 275 5.53 7.23 7.70
N ALA A 276 6.00 7.84 8.78
CA ALA A 276 5.33 7.82 10.08
C ALA A 276 3.99 8.55 10.02
N ALA A 277 3.89 9.68 9.31
CA ALA A 277 2.63 10.39 9.13
C ALA A 277 1.60 9.57 8.34
N VAL A 278 2.01 8.94 7.23
CA VAL A 278 1.14 8.06 6.43
C VAL A 278 0.72 6.83 7.23
N PHE A 279 1.66 6.18 7.93
CA PHE A 279 1.37 5.05 8.80
C PHE A 279 0.39 5.44 9.91
N GLY A 280 0.59 6.58 10.56
CA GLY A 280 -0.31 7.08 11.59
C GLY A 280 -1.73 7.35 11.06
N LEU A 281 -1.84 7.93 9.87
CA LEU A 281 -3.13 8.15 9.20
C LEU A 281 -3.83 6.83 8.86
N VAL A 282 -3.10 5.87 8.28
CA VAL A 282 -3.64 4.53 7.97
C VAL A 282 -4.06 3.82 9.25
N PHE A 283 -3.28 3.92 10.33
CA PHE A 283 -3.61 3.32 11.62
C PHE A 283 -4.87 3.94 12.25
N ILE A 284 -5.03 5.26 12.19
CA ILE A 284 -6.25 5.96 12.66
C ILE A 284 -7.47 5.52 11.86
N LEU A 285 -7.34 5.46 10.53
CA LEU A 285 -8.41 4.97 9.66
C LEU A 285 -8.74 3.51 9.99
N TRP A 286 -7.72 2.66 10.12
CA TRP A 286 -7.92 1.26 10.49
C TRP A 286 -8.65 1.13 11.82
N LEU A 287 -8.28 1.90 12.85
CA LEU A 287 -8.99 1.91 14.15
C LEU A 287 -10.45 2.36 14.02
N ALA A 288 -10.74 3.33 13.16
CA ALA A 288 -12.10 3.80 12.93
C ALA A 288 -12.97 2.71 12.26
N PHE A 289 -12.39 1.91 11.36
CA PHE A 289 -13.09 0.85 10.63
C PHE A 289 -13.07 -0.51 11.33
N ALA A 290 -12.06 -0.82 12.14
CA ALA A 290 -11.90 -2.10 12.83
C ALA A 290 -13.04 -2.40 13.80
N GLY A 291 -13.68 -1.36 14.35
CA GLY A 291 -14.87 -1.52 15.20
C GLY A 291 -16.15 -1.88 14.45
N GLN A 292 -16.18 -1.80 13.12
CA GLN A 292 -17.39 -1.97 12.30
C GLN A 292 -17.46 -3.29 11.51
N GLN A 293 -16.43 -4.14 11.55
CA GLN A 293 -16.44 -5.40 10.81
C GLN A 293 -17.22 -6.49 11.56
N ASN A 294 -18.26 -7.03 10.91
CA ASN A 294 -18.99 -8.21 11.38
C ASN A 294 -18.06 -9.42 11.28
N PHE A 295 -17.72 -10.01 12.42
CA PHE A 295 -16.86 -11.18 12.50
C PHE A 295 -17.73 -12.43 12.29
N GLU A 296 -17.18 -13.48 11.69
CA GLU A 296 -17.82 -14.81 11.61
C GLU A 296 -16.94 -15.81 12.32
N LYS A 297 -17.51 -16.59 13.26
CA LYS A 297 -16.78 -17.65 13.98
C LYS A 297 -17.56 -18.94 13.91
N ARG A 298 -16.89 -20.00 13.45
CA ARG A 298 -17.38 -21.38 13.50
C ARG A 298 -17.07 -21.96 14.86
N ILE A 299 -18.08 -22.52 15.53
CA ILE A 299 -17.95 -23.13 16.85
C ILE A 299 -18.54 -24.53 16.77
N ASP A 300 -17.78 -25.52 17.25
CA ASP A 300 -18.19 -26.91 17.31
C ASP A 300 -18.77 -27.21 18.70
N LEU A 301 -20.06 -27.53 18.75
CA LEU A 301 -20.83 -27.73 19.97
C LEU A 301 -21.13 -29.21 20.22
N PRO A 302 -20.98 -29.69 21.47
CA PRO A 302 -21.42 -31.02 21.83
C PRO A 302 -22.96 -31.06 21.88
N LEU A 303 -23.54 -32.13 21.32
CA LEU A 303 -24.99 -32.32 21.25
C LEU A 303 -25.52 -32.93 22.56
N GLY A 304 -26.38 -32.19 23.27
CA GLY A 304 -27.12 -32.69 24.45
C GLY A 304 -28.55 -33.10 24.09
N TYR A 305 -29.10 -34.10 24.81
CA TYR A 305 -30.47 -34.60 24.62
C TYR A 305 -31.39 -34.16 25.78
N ARG A 306 -32.64 -33.76 25.48
CA ARG A 306 -33.67 -33.39 26.47
C ARG A 306 -34.95 -34.22 26.22
N ASN A 307 -35.69 -34.57 27.29
CA ASN A 307 -36.94 -35.36 27.24
C ASN A 307 -36.83 -36.73 26.54
N VAL A 308 -35.89 -37.58 26.97
CA VAL A 308 -35.84 -38.98 26.51
C VAL A 308 -36.98 -39.77 27.18
N PRO A 309 -37.86 -40.47 26.43
CA PRO A 309 -38.94 -41.27 27.01
C PRO A 309 -38.42 -42.44 27.87
N GLU A 310 -39.11 -42.77 28.96
CA GLU A 310 -38.72 -43.83 29.90
C GLU A 310 -38.55 -45.20 29.21
N GLY A 311 -37.39 -45.85 29.38
CA GLY A 311 -37.09 -47.18 28.83
C GLY A 311 -36.35 -47.23 27.48
N LEU A 312 -35.92 -46.08 26.95
CA LEU A 312 -35.15 -45.97 25.70
C LEU A 312 -33.74 -45.40 25.95
N VAL A 313 -32.74 -45.92 25.23
CA VAL A 313 -31.35 -45.42 25.26
C VAL A 313 -30.94 -45.07 23.84
N VAL A 314 -30.26 -43.93 23.68
CA VAL A 314 -29.67 -43.50 22.41
C VAL A 314 -28.34 -44.24 22.24
N SER A 315 -28.27 -45.22 21.35
CA SER A 315 -27.05 -46.02 21.09
C SER A 315 -26.15 -45.43 19.99
N SER A 316 -26.61 -44.41 19.25
CA SER A 316 -25.81 -43.62 18.29
C SER A 316 -26.42 -42.22 18.12
N PRO A 317 -25.62 -41.13 18.03
CA PRO A 317 -24.25 -41.05 17.53
C PRO A 317 -23.19 -40.80 18.60
N ILE A 318 -22.09 -41.54 18.47
CA ILE A 318 -20.82 -41.35 19.14
C ILE A 318 -20.15 -40.14 18.46
N LEU A 319 -20.22 -38.95 19.08
CA LEU A 319 -19.55 -37.70 18.63
C LEU A 319 -20.09 -37.06 17.33
N ALA A 320 -21.32 -36.54 17.34
CA ALA A 320 -21.76 -35.57 16.33
C ALA A 320 -21.48 -34.14 16.81
N ASP A 321 -20.33 -33.59 16.47
CA ASP A 321 -20.05 -32.17 16.68
C ASP A 321 -20.92 -31.35 15.72
N ILE A 322 -21.85 -30.55 16.25
CA ILE A 322 -22.60 -29.59 15.43
C ILE A 322 -21.73 -28.36 15.26
N SER A 323 -21.35 -28.06 14.02
CA SER A 323 -20.66 -26.82 13.71
C SER A 323 -21.66 -25.70 13.39
N VAL A 324 -21.64 -24.66 14.20
CA VAL A 324 -22.51 -23.48 14.05
C VAL A 324 -21.64 -22.26 13.69
N THR A 325 -21.96 -21.60 12.58
CA THR A 325 -21.32 -20.35 12.16
C THR A 325 -22.17 -19.18 12.63
N CYS A 326 -21.65 -18.38 13.55
CA CYS A 326 -22.30 -17.19 14.09
C CYS A 326 -21.67 -15.91 13.51
N ARG A 327 -22.51 -14.91 13.17
CA ARG A 327 -22.14 -13.59 12.64
C ARG A 327 -22.63 -12.47 13.57
N GLY A 328 -21.79 -11.46 13.80
CA GLY A 328 -22.04 -10.40 14.78
C GLY A 328 -20.80 -9.52 15.02
N LEU A 329 -20.88 -8.58 15.97
CA LEU A 329 -19.72 -7.75 16.30
C LEU A 329 -18.61 -8.58 16.94
N ARG A 330 -17.34 -8.29 16.60
CA ARG A 330 -16.15 -9.03 17.05
C ARG A 330 -16.13 -9.29 18.57
N LYS A 331 -16.55 -8.29 19.37
CA LYS A 331 -16.63 -8.36 20.84
C LYS A 331 -17.64 -9.39 21.37
N ASP A 332 -18.74 -9.61 20.67
CA ASP A 332 -19.85 -10.46 21.11
C ASP A 332 -19.56 -11.92 20.70
N ILE A 333 -18.89 -12.10 19.56
CA ILE A 333 -18.45 -13.42 19.08
C ILE A 333 -17.22 -13.94 19.83
N SER A 334 -16.32 -13.07 20.27
CA SER A 334 -15.15 -13.48 21.06
C SER A 334 -15.53 -14.09 22.42
N LEU A 335 -16.69 -13.72 22.97
CA LEU A 335 -17.24 -14.26 24.23
C LEU A 335 -17.94 -15.61 24.06
N LEU A 336 -18.17 -16.06 22.82
CA LEU A 336 -18.73 -17.37 22.52
C LEU A 336 -17.64 -18.45 22.72
N SER A 337 -17.80 -19.21 23.81
CA SER A 337 -16.99 -20.38 24.18
C SER A 337 -17.87 -21.63 24.29
N LYS A 338 -17.28 -22.81 24.16
CA LYS A 338 -17.93 -24.14 24.20
C LYS A 338 -18.76 -24.38 25.48
N GLU A 339 -18.46 -23.65 26.55
CA GLU A 339 -19.09 -23.78 27.87
C GLU A 339 -20.38 -22.92 28.03
N ASN A 340 -20.55 -21.87 27.21
CA ASN A 340 -21.65 -20.90 27.36
C ASN A 340 -22.79 -21.10 26.33
N MET A 341 -22.71 -22.13 25.49
CA MET A 341 -23.75 -22.47 24.52
C MET A 341 -24.21 -23.91 24.73
N ILE A 342 -25.49 -24.08 25.09
CA ILE A 342 -26.12 -25.39 25.24
C ILE A 342 -26.91 -25.67 23.95
N SER A 343 -26.51 -26.73 23.23
CA SER A 343 -27.33 -27.31 22.17
C SER A 343 -28.15 -28.45 22.78
N SER A 344 -29.47 -28.29 22.81
CA SER A 344 -30.38 -29.31 23.36
C SER A 344 -31.38 -29.75 22.31
N LEU A 345 -31.35 -31.03 21.94
CA LEU A 345 -32.32 -31.65 21.04
C LEU A 345 -33.45 -32.27 21.88
N ASP A 346 -34.68 -31.80 21.68
CA ASP A 346 -35.88 -32.34 22.36
C ASP A 346 -36.37 -33.62 21.67
N LEU A 347 -36.45 -34.72 22.42
CA LEU A 347 -36.81 -36.07 21.94
C LEU A 347 -38.21 -36.54 22.37
N GLY A 348 -39.07 -35.64 22.91
CA GLY A 348 -40.37 -36.02 23.49
C GLY A 348 -41.37 -36.71 22.55
N SER A 349 -41.17 -36.66 21.22
CA SER A 349 -42.03 -37.28 20.21
C SER A 349 -41.38 -38.47 19.47
N ALA A 350 -40.21 -38.93 19.90
CA ALA A 350 -39.43 -39.92 19.17
C ALA A 350 -39.99 -41.35 19.37
N LYS A 351 -40.18 -42.08 18.26
CA LYS A 351 -40.63 -43.49 18.26
C LYS A 351 -39.46 -44.42 17.96
N ARG A 352 -39.55 -45.68 18.41
CA ARG A 352 -38.53 -46.73 18.22
C ARG A 352 -38.13 -46.89 16.74
N GLY A 353 -36.82 -46.85 16.45
CA GLY A 353 -36.28 -46.99 15.10
C GLY A 353 -35.36 -45.83 14.69
N LYS A 354 -35.02 -45.77 13.39
CA LYS A 354 -34.23 -44.68 12.81
C LYS A 354 -35.10 -43.43 12.66
N SER A 355 -34.71 -42.32 13.27
CA SER A 355 -35.43 -41.05 13.16
C SER A 355 -34.49 -39.93 12.72
N PHE A 356 -34.94 -39.11 11.76
CA PHE A 356 -34.20 -37.95 11.27
C PHE A 356 -34.74 -36.69 11.95
N HIS A 357 -33.87 -35.98 12.68
CA HIS A 357 -34.22 -34.70 13.30
C HIS A 357 -33.51 -33.55 12.58
N THR A 358 -34.27 -32.49 12.24
CA THR A 358 -33.73 -31.27 11.62
C THR A 358 -33.38 -30.27 12.71
N ILE A 359 -32.15 -29.74 12.71
CA ILE A 359 -31.71 -28.74 13.70
C ILE A 359 -32.16 -27.36 13.20
N THR A 360 -33.05 -26.69 13.93
CA THR A 360 -33.56 -25.36 13.60
C THR A 360 -33.19 -24.36 14.70
N LYS A 361 -33.19 -23.05 14.40
CA LYS A 361 -32.79 -21.92 15.29
C LYS A 361 -33.42 -21.96 16.69
N THR A 362 -34.57 -22.63 16.85
CA THR A 362 -35.30 -22.82 18.12
C THR A 362 -34.67 -23.80 19.10
N ASN A 363 -33.71 -24.63 18.65
CA ASN A 363 -33.09 -25.68 19.47
C ASN A 363 -31.72 -25.25 20.05
N LEU A 364 -31.32 -24.00 19.83
CA LEU A 364 -30.04 -23.43 20.25
C LEU A 364 -30.29 -22.22 21.16
N THR A 365 -29.78 -22.26 22.39
CA THR A 365 -29.89 -21.14 23.33
C THR A 365 -28.71 -20.20 23.11
N LEU A 366 -28.97 -19.01 22.57
CA LEU A 366 -27.94 -17.98 22.34
C LEU A 366 -27.81 -17.07 23.57
N PRO A 367 -26.60 -16.62 23.92
CA PRO A 367 -26.39 -15.73 25.06
C PRO A 367 -26.83 -14.28 24.82
N ASN A 368 -27.07 -13.86 23.56
CA ASN A 368 -27.49 -12.50 23.21
C ASN A 368 -28.23 -12.48 21.86
N ASP A 369 -29.30 -11.67 21.75
CA ASP A 369 -30.15 -11.52 20.56
C ASP A 369 -29.48 -10.80 19.38
N ARG A 370 -28.25 -10.29 19.56
CA ARG A 370 -27.47 -9.54 18.54
C ARG A 370 -26.55 -10.43 17.70
N ILE A 371 -26.68 -11.75 17.81
CA ILE A 371 -25.84 -12.75 17.13
C ILE A 371 -26.72 -13.54 16.16
N ASP A 372 -26.38 -13.49 14.88
CA ASP A 372 -27.11 -14.20 13.84
C ASP A 372 -26.40 -15.51 13.47
N ILE A 373 -27.17 -16.60 13.38
CA ILE A 373 -26.67 -17.89 12.91
C ILE A 373 -26.75 -17.91 11.39
N VAL A 374 -25.61 -18.03 10.73
CA VAL A 374 -25.50 -18.00 9.26
C VAL A 374 -25.59 -19.41 8.67
N HIS A 375 -24.98 -20.40 9.34
CA HIS A 375 -24.91 -21.76 8.82
C HIS A 375 -24.83 -22.80 9.95
N ILE A 376 -25.54 -23.92 9.81
CA ILE A 376 -25.53 -25.06 10.74
C ILE A 376 -25.18 -26.31 9.95
N SER A 377 -24.15 -27.04 10.36
CA SER A 377 -23.73 -28.30 9.72
C SER A 377 -23.43 -29.39 10.74
N PRO A 378 -24.03 -30.60 10.64
CA PRO A 378 -25.02 -31.02 9.64
C PRO A 378 -26.45 -30.53 9.98
N ALA A 379 -27.27 -30.21 8.97
CA ALA A 379 -28.65 -29.75 9.17
C ALA A 379 -29.64 -30.87 9.56
N ARG A 380 -29.27 -32.14 9.33
CA ARG A 380 -30.06 -33.34 9.67
C ARG A 380 -29.17 -34.35 10.39
N ILE A 381 -29.64 -34.88 11.51
CA ILE A 381 -28.96 -35.93 12.26
C ILE A 381 -29.85 -37.16 12.30
N GLU A 382 -29.28 -38.31 11.95
CA GLU A 382 -29.89 -39.62 12.13
C GLU A 382 -29.64 -40.06 13.58
N VAL A 383 -30.72 -40.22 14.35
CA VAL A 383 -30.67 -40.74 15.72
C VAL A 383 -31.30 -42.11 15.73
N VAL A 384 -30.55 -43.10 16.24
CA VAL A 384 -31.02 -44.48 16.40
C VAL A 384 -31.39 -44.66 17.87
N ILE A 385 -32.67 -44.93 18.12
CA ILE A 385 -33.21 -45.09 19.47
C ILE A 385 -33.53 -46.57 19.69
N GLU A 386 -32.83 -47.18 20.64
CA GLU A 386 -32.99 -48.59 21.01
C GLU A 386 -33.58 -48.74 22.40
N LYS A 387 -34.12 -49.93 22.69
CA LYS A 387 -34.70 -50.24 24.00
C LYS A 387 -33.56 -50.45 24.99
N ALA A 388 -33.66 -49.86 26.18
CA ALA A 388 -32.69 -50.06 27.24
C ALA A 388 -32.49 -51.58 27.49
N PRO A 389 -31.24 -52.07 27.63
CA PRO A 389 -31.01 -53.46 27.96
C PRO A 389 -31.72 -53.77 29.29
N LYS A 390 -32.52 -54.86 29.32
CA LYS A 390 -33.16 -55.31 30.57
C LYS A 390 -32.06 -55.59 31.60
N PRO A 391 -32.21 -55.16 32.86
CA PRO A 391 -31.27 -55.54 33.90
C PRO A 391 -31.25 -57.06 34.02
N ASP A 392 -30.06 -57.64 33.94
CA ASP A 392 -29.83 -59.07 34.17
C ASP A 392 -30.15 -59.37 35.64
N ILE A 393 -31.27 -60.03 35.88
CA ILE A 393 -31.66 -60.48 37.22
C ILE A 393 -30.94 -61.81 37.45
N ARG A 394 -29.73 -61.75 37.99
CA ARG A 394 -29.11 -62.87 38.70
C ARG A 394 -29.19 -62.62 40.20
N GLU A 395 -30.13 -63.35 40.80
CA GLU A 395 -30.22 -63.82 42.19
C GLU A 395 -29.90 -62.86 43.35
N LYS A 396 -30.95 -62.44 44.06
CA LYS A 396 -30.90 -62.20 45.50
C LYS A 396 -31.42 -63.47 46.20
N GLU A 397 -30.56 -64.17 46.93
CA GLU A 397 -31.01 -65.02 48.06
C GLU A 397 -31.26 -64.14 49.30
N PRO A 398 -32.25 -64.46 50.15
CA PRO A 398 -32.77 -63.53 51.15
C PRO A 398 -32.22 -63.75 52.57
N GLY A 399 -31.72 -62.67 53.16
CA GLY A 399 -32.08 -62.17 54.49
C GLY A 399 -31.67 -62.96 55.75
N GLN A 400 -30.89 -62.30 56.63
CA GLN A 400 -31.18 -62.09 58.06
C GLN A 400 -30.02 -61.24 58.65
N ASP A 401 -30.21 -59.98 58.97
CA ASP A 401 -30.88 -59.35 60.13
C ASP A 401 -29.94 -59.12 61.33
N LYS A 402 -29.85 -57.83 61.69
CA LYS A 402 -29.49 -57.21 62.99
C LYS A 402 -28.02 -56.95 63.41
N PRO A 403 -27.84 -55.94 64.29
CA PRO A 403 -26.74 -54.97 64.20
C PRO A 403 -25.86 -54.92 65.47
N ALA A 404 -24.93 -53.96 65.45
CA ALA A 404 -24.18 -53.41 66.59
C ALA A 404 -23.06 -54.28 67.18
N ALA A 405 -21.84 -53.76 67.19
CA ALA A 405 -21.23 -53.16 68.38
C ALA A 405 -19.76 -52.80 68.12
N LYS A 406 -19.31 -51.80 68.88
CA LYS A 406 -17.93 -51.31 69.02
C LYS A 406 -16.95 -52.42 69.41
N GLY A 407 -15.68 -52.17 69.10
CA GLY A 407 -14.51 -52.87 69.66
C GLY A 407 -13.26 -52.51 68.89
#